data_AF-A0A965WEM5-F1
#
_entry.id   AF-A0A965WEM5-F1
#
_cell.length_a   1.000
_cell.length_b   1.000
_cell.length_c   1.000
_cell.angle_alpha   90.00
_cell.angle_beta   90.00
_cell.angle_gamma   90.00
#
_symmetry.space_group_name_H-M   'P 1'
#
loop_
_entity.id
_entity.type
_entity.pdbx_description
1 polymer ?
#
loop_
_entity_poly.entity_id
_entity_poly.type
_entity_poly.pdbx_seq_one_letter_code
_entity_poly.pdbx_strand_id
1 'polypeptide(L)'
;YQAKQLISRKKDDINQESGTEIAYISSKSAGNMESVERDHILKVLEQVGGNKTKAVEILGISDRALRYKLKSYREAGFDID
;
A
#
# COMPACT_ATOMS: atom_id res chain seq x y z
N TYR A 1 28.72 32.52 -23.57
CA TYR A 1 28.81 31.78 -24.85
C TYR A 1 30.21 31.19 -24.91
N GLN A 2 30.52 29.90 -24.79
CA GLN A 2 29.85 28.61 -25.01
C GLN A 2 30.55 27.61 -24.06
N ALA A 3 29.88 26.90 -23.15
CA ALA A 3 29.26 25.58 -23.29
C ALA A 3 30.21 24.40 -23.69
N LYS A 4 30.38 23.50 -22.71
CA LYS A 4 30.62 22.03 -22.77
C LYS A 4 31.91 21.49 -23.42
N GLN A 5 32.66 20.72 -22.62
CA GLN A 5 32.95 19.29 -22.88
C GLN A 5 33.57 18.60 -21.65
N LEU A 6 32.95 17.46 -21.27
CA LEU A 6 33.51 16.28 -20.59
C LEU A 6 33.93 16.37 -19.11
N ILE A 7 33.10 15.84 -18.21
CA ILE A 7 33.47 14.72 -17.31
C ILE A 7 32.19 13.90 -17.07
N SER A 8 32.17 12.70 -17.63
CA SER A 8 31.27 11.62 -17.21
C SER A 8 32.15 10.60 -16.49
N ARG A 9 31.97 10.42 -15.17
CA ARG A 9 32.14 9.18 -14.40
C ARG A 9 32.18 9.47 -12.91
N LYS A 10 31.67 8.49 -12.14
CA LYS A 10 31.47 8.44 -10.68
C LYS A 10 30.19 9.20 -10.25
N LYS A 11 29.00 8.66 -9.94
CA LYS A 11 28.54 7.35 -9.42
C LYS A 11 29.58 6.73 -8.51
N ASP A 12 29.66 7.24 -7.28
CA ASP A 12 29.98 6.52 -6.03
C ASP A 12 30.26 7.57 -4.93
N ASP A 13 29.28 8.36 -4.52
CA ASP A 13 29.37 9.18 -3.29
C ASP A 13 28.07 9.03 -2.49
N ILE A 14 27.91 7.83 -1.93
CA ILE A 14 26.89 7.51 -0.94
C ILE A 14 27.38 8.11 0.39
N ASN A 15 26.98 9.35 0.68
CA ASN A 15 27.22 9.99 1.98
C ASN A 15 25.90 10.03 2.78
N GLN A 16 25.69 8.94 3.54
CA GLN A 16 25.07 8.85 4.86
C GLN A 16 24.00 9.90 5.27
N GLU A 17 22.72 9.57 5.05
CA GLU A 17 21.58 10.16 5.78
C GLU A 17 20.73 9.05 6.42
N SER A 18 21.18 8.54 7.57
CA SER A 18 20.58 7.43 8.31
C SER A 18 19.15 7.69 8.86
N GLY A 19 18.55 8.85 8.56
CA GLY A 19 17.21 9.23 9.01
C GLY A 19 16.09 8.98 8.01
N THR A 20 16.40 8.88 6.71
CA THR A 20 15.39 8.75 5.65
C THR A 20 15.04 7.30 5.32
N GLU A 21 15.98 6.37 5.53
CA GLU A 21 15.81 4.95 5.21
C GLU A 21 14.74 4.27 6.08
N ILE A 22 14.71 4.56 7.39
CA ILE A 22 13.71 4.00 8.30
C ILE A 22 12.30 4.54 7.99
N ALA A 23 12.18 5.83 7.67
CA ALA A 23 10.90 6.42 7.27
C ALA A 23 10.41 5.87 5.92
N TYR A 24 11.33 5.65 4.97
CA TYR A 24 11.02 5.05 3.67
C TYR A 24 10.59 3.58 3.82
N ILE A 25 11.31 2.77 4.61
CA ILE A 25 10.95 1.38 4.86
C ILE A 25 9.62 1.30 5.61
N SER A 26 9.39 2.16 6.61
CA SER A 26 8.13 2.20 7.36
C SER A 26 6.94 2.57 6.45
N SER A 27 7.07 3.62 5.63
CA SER A 27 6.02 4.03 4.68
C SER A 27 5.79 2.99 3.57
N LYS A 28 6.86 2.38 3.06
CA LYS A 28 6.77 1.27 2.10
C LYS A 28 6.11 0.03 2.71
N SER A 29 6.46 -0.31 3.95
CA SER A 29 5.90 -1.45 4.67
C SER A 29 4.44 -1.21 5.05
N ALA A 30 4.07 0.00 5.43
CA ALA A 30 2.69 0.39 5.68
C ALA A 30 1.84 0.29 4.40
N GLY A 31 2.34 0.80 3.28
CA GLY A 31 1.67 0.64 1.98
C GLY A 31 1.56 -0.82 1.54
N ASN A 32 2.61 -1.62 1.79
CA ASN A 32 2.57 -3.06 1.53
C ASN A 32 1.54 -3.76 2.41
N MET A 33 1.48 -3.46 3.71
CA MET A 33 0.51 -4.05 4.63
C MET A 33 -0.93 -3.68 4.27
N GLU A 34 -1.18 -2.42 3.89
CA GLU A 34 -2.50 -1.97 3.46
C GLU A 34 -2.93 -2.67 2.16
N SER A 35 -2.01 -2.87 1.21
CA SER A 35 -2.29 -3.62 -0.01
C SER A 35 -2.61 -5.10 0.26
N VAL A 36 -1.85 -5.75 1.15
CA VAL A 36 -2.07 -7.15 1.52
C VAL A 36 -3.40 -7.33 2.25
N GLU A 37 -3.72 -6.43 3.19
CA GLU A 37 -5.00 -6.45 3.91
C GLU A 37 -6.17 -6.26 2.93
N ARG A 38 -6.08 -5.25 2.05
CA ARG A 38 -7.12 -5.00 1.03
C ARG A 38 -7.33 -6.21 0.15
N ASP A 39 -6.25 -6.76 -0.42
CA ASP A 39 -6.34 -7.89 -1.34
C ASP A 39 -6.93 -9.13 -0.64
N HIS A 40 -6.61 -9.33 0.64
CA HIS A 40 -7.23 -10.36 1.46
C HIS A 40 -8.74 -10.13 1.64
N ILE A 41 -9.16 -8.91 2.00
CA ILE A 41 -10.58 -8.55 2.18
C ILE A 41 -11.38 -8.78 0.89
N LEU A 42 -10.84 -8.33 -0.25
CA LEU A 42 -11.49 -8.48 -1.55
C LEU A 42 -11.63 -9.97 -1.94
N LYS A 43 -10.58 -10.75 -1.74
CA LYS A 43 -10.60 -12.19 -2.01
C LYS A 43 -11.64 -12.92 -1.16
N VAL A 44 -11.74 -12.59 0.12
CA VAL A 44 -12.75 -13.20 0.99
C VAL A 44 -14.16 -12.82 0.54
N LEU A 45 -14.39 -11.55 0.18
CA LEU A 45 -15.69 -11.10 -0.34
C LEU A 45 -16.07 -11.84 -1.62
N GLU A 46 -15.14 -12.02 -2.55
CA GLU A 46 -15.35 -12.81 -3.77
C GLU A 46 -15.71 -14.27 -3.44
N GLN A 47 -14.96 -14.90 -2.54
CA GLN A 47 -15.19 -16.29 -2.12
C GLN A 47 -16.58 -16.53 -1.51
N VAL A 48 -17.12 -15.53 -0.81
CA VAL A 48 -18.46 -15.63 -0.20
C VAL A 48 -19.56 -15.00 -1.06
N GLY A 49 -19.25 -14.61 -2.30
CA GLY A 49 -20.20 -14.01 -3.25
C GLY A 49 -20.78 -12.68 -2.77
N GLY A 50 -19.96 -11.85 -2.14
CA GLY A 50 -20.36 -10.53 -1.61
C GLY A 50 -21.14 -10.59 -0.29
N ASN A 51 -21.30 -11.76 0.33
CA ASN A 51 -21.95 -11.89 1.63
C ASN A 51 -21.08 -11.30 2.75
N LYS A 52 -21.37 -10.05 3.12
CA LYS A 52 -20.62 -9.29 4.13
C LYS A 52 -20.60 -9.97 5.49
N THR A 53 -21.70 -10.60 5.93
CA THR A 53 -21.75 -11.30 7.21
C THR A 53 -20.75 -12.46 7.26
N LYS A 54 -20.73 -13.30 6.21
CA LYS A 54 -19.75 -14.40 6.12
C LYS A 54 -18.31 -13.90 5.98
N ALA A 55 -18.10 -12.80 5.25
CA ALA A 55 -16.77 -12.21 5.13
C ALA A 55 -16.24 -11.73 6.48
N VAL A 56 -17.07 -11.08 7.31
CA VAL A 56 -16.73 -10.64 8.66
C VAL A 56 -16.32 -11.82 9.55
N GLU A 57 -17.05 -12.93 9.48
CA GLU A 57 -16.72 -14.17 10.23
C GLU A 57 -15.36 -14.74 9.81
N ILE A 58 -15.06 -14.79 8.51
CA ILE A 58 -13.79 -15.31 7.98
C ILE A 58 -12.62 -14.36 8.29
N LEU A 59 -12.82 -13.06 8.15
CA LEU A 59 -11.79 -12.04 8.39
C LEU A 59 -11.49 -11.83 9.88
N GLY A 60 -12.40 -12.23 10.77
CA GLY A 60 -12.23 -12.04 12.22
C GLY A 60 -12.28 -10.58 12.67
N ILE A 61 -12.86 -9.69 11.86
CA ILE A 61 -13.04 -8.28 12.18
C ILE A 61 -14.50 -7.98 12.51
N SER A 62 -14.81 -6.77 12.96
CA SER A 62 -16.21 -6.35 13.10
C SER A 62 -16.80 -5.92 11.75
N ASP A 63 -18.12 -6.05 11.61
CA ASP A 63 -18.85 -5.53 10.43
C ASP A 63 -18.60 -4.03 10.22
N ARG A 64 -18.48 -3.26 11.32
CA ARG A 64 -18.13 -1.84 11.24
C ARG A 64 -16.73 -1.62 10.68
N ALA A 65 -15.74 -2.41 11.11
CA ALA A 65 -14.39 -2.33 10.56
C ALA A 65 -14.36 -2.66 9.07
N LEU A 66 -15.08 -3.71 8.64
CA LEU A 66 -15.21 -4.05 7.22
C LEU A 66 -15.80 -2.89 6.42
N ARG A 67 -16.90 -2.28 6.88
CA ARG A 67 -17.51 -1.11 6.21
C ARG A 67 -16.53 0.06 6.07
N TYR A 68 -15.76 0.35 7.12
CA TYR A 68 -14.77 1.43 7.07
C TYR A 68 -13.67 1.15 6.06
N LYS A 69 -13.15 -0.08 6.02
CA LYS A 69 -12.13 -0.49 5.03
C LYS A 69 -12.68 -0.37 3.62
N LEU A 70 -13.87 -0.89 3.35
CA LEU A 70 -14.51 -0.79 2.03
C LEU A 70 -14.78 0.67 1.62
N LYS A 71 -15.18 1.53 2.55
CA LYS A 71 -15.33 2.97 2.30
C LYS A 71 -13.99 3.62 1.94
N SER A 72 -12.95 3.35 2.73
CA SER A 72 -11.60 3.85 2.50
C SER A 72 -11.07 3.44 1.13
N TYR A 73 -11.33 2.20 0.71
CA TYR A 73 -10.91 1.70 -0.59
C TYR A 73 -11.65 2.39 -1.73
N ARG A 74 -12.97 2.62 -1.61
CA ARG A 74 -13.72 3.42 -2.58
C ARG A 74 -13.20 4.85 -2.67
N GLU A 75 -12.88 5.47 -1.54
CA GLU A 75 -12.31 6.83 -1.49
C GLU A 75 -10.90 6.90 -2.10
N ALA A 76 -10.13 5.81 -1.99
CA ALA A 76 -8.84 5.67 -2.64
C ALA A 76 -8.92 5.31 -4.14
N GLY A 77 -10.13 5.18 -4.70
CA GLY A 77 -10.35 4.91 -6.12
C GLY A 77 -10.31 3.43 -6.51
N PHE A 78 -10.45 2.51 -5.54
CA PHE A 78 -10.66 1.10 -5.83
C PHE A 78 -12.14 0.84 -6.09
N ASP A 79 -12.48 0.35 -7.28
CA ASP A 79 -13.83 -0.13 -7.57
C ASP A 79 -14.07 -1.46 -6.86
N ILE A 80 -15.05 -1.45 -5.96
CA ILE A 80 -15.49 -2.62 -5.21
C ILE A 80 -16.98 -2.79 -5.51
N ASP A 81 -17.31 -3.69 -6.43
CA ASP A 81 -18.69 -4.08 -6.75
C ASP A 81 -19.19 -5.22 -5.86
#